data_AF-A0A1B9YCI5-F1
#
_entry.id   AF-A0A1B9YCI5-F1
#
_cell.length_a   1.000
_cell.length_b   1.000
_cell.length_c   1.000
_cell.angle_alpha   90.00
_cell.angle_beta   90.00
_cell.angle_gamma   90.00
#
_symmetry.space_group_name_H-M   'P 1'
#
loop_
_entity.id
_entity.type
_entity.pdbx_description
1 polymer ?
#
loop_
_entity_poly.entity_id
_entity_poly.type
_entity_poly.pdbx_seq_one_letter_code
_entity_poly.pdbx_strand_id
1 'polypeptide(L)'
;MKKLITALFCSLLGGSAIAQWSPITISRSKEIVPGSISQHFKLDLNLLKSQLKDAQETGPVAKPVYISLPNIKGKMERFAVYSFPVMVKELADQYQLGSYVGVSVDNPTKFLRFSVSPNDFSSMVINNGTYEFIDAQNSDKTIYGVYHKSSKDGKAFVCNTCTSSN
;
A
#
# COMPACT_ATOMS: atom_id res chain seq x y z
N MET A 1 40.26 -26.11 42.85
CA MET A 1 38.84 -26.21 42.44
C MET A 1 38.34 -24.81 42.09
N LYS A 2 38.28 -24.44 40.81
CA LYS A 2 37.83 -23.11 40.36
C LYS A 2 36.59 -23.31 39.48
N LYS A 3 35.44 -22.87 39.96
CA LYS A 3 34.15 -22.99 39.26
C LYS A 3 34.09 -21.90 38.19
N LEU A 4 34.14 -22.30 36.91
CA LEU A 4 33.90 -21.41 35.78
C LEU A 4 32.39 -21.32 35.56
N ILE A 5 31.82 -20.16 35.85
CA ILE A 5 30.41 -19.86 35.60
C ILE A 5 30.31 -19.32 34.18
N THR A 6 29.87 -20.17 33.25
CA THR A 6 29.63 -19.78 31.86
C THR A 6 28.33 -19.01 31.77
N ALA A 7 28.40 -17.68 31.68
CA ALA A 7 27.24 -16.83 31.46
C ALA A 7 26.80 -16.96 30.00
N LEU A 8 25.61 -17.54 29.79
CA LEU A 8 24.94 -17.66 28.50
C LEU A 8 24.39 -16.28 28.10
N PHE A 9 25.13 -15.57 27.25
CA PHE A 9 24.66 -14.31 26.65
C PHE A 9 23.61 -14.63 25.58
N CYS A 10 22.33 -14.67 25.97
CA CYS A 10 21.22 -14.70 25.02
C CYS A 10 21.17 -13.35 24.30
N SER A 11 21.80 -13.27 23.13
CA SER A 11 21.61 -12.19 22.17
C SER A 11 20.16 -12.20 21.69
N LEU A 12 19.34 -11.33 22.27
CA LEU A 12 18.05 -10.95 21.73
C LEU A 12 18.28 -10.29 20.36
N LEU A 13 18.25 -11.09 19.30
CA LEU A 13 18.01 -10.62 17.92
C LEU A 13 16.55 -10.16 17.84
N GLY A 14 16.26 -9.03 18.48
CA GLY A 14 15.01 -8.30 18.27
C GLY A 14 15.05 -7.65 16.90
N GLY A 15 14.64 -8.39 15.86
CA GLY A 15 14.38 -7.81 14.55
C GLY A 15 13.28 -6.75 14.71
N SER A 16 13.67 -5.48 14.69
CA SER A 16 12.70 -4.39 14.63
C SER A 16 12.02 -4.46 13.28
N ALA A 17 10.78 -4.94 13.25
CA ALA A 17 9.93 -4.79 12.07
C ALA A 17 9.74 -3.28 11.88
N ILE A 18 10.39 -2.70 10.86
CA ILE A 18 10.19 -1.30 10.52
C ILE A 18 8.76 -1.18 9.98
N ALA A 19 7.85 -0.71 10.82
CA ALA A 19 6.46 -0.53 10.45
C ALA A 19 6.33 0.71 9.57
N GLN A 20 6.04 0.53 8.29
CA GLN A 20 5.82 1.63 7.35
C GLN A 20 4.53 2.43 7.62
N TRP A 21 3.59 1.83 8.38
CA TRP A 21 2.32 2.44 8.74
C TRP A 21 2.23 2.62 10.25
N SER A 22 1.83 3.80 10.69
CA SER A 22 1.47 4.06 12.09
C SER A 22 0.00 4.46 12.19
N PRO A 23 -0.82 3.78 13.01
CA PRO A 23 -2.22 4.14 13.18
C PRO A 23 -2.35 5.51 13.83
N ILE A 24 -3.36 6.28 13.41
CA ILE A 24 -3.69 7.56 14.05
C ILE A 24 -5.16 7.61 14.44
N THR A 25 -5.43 8.11 15.63
CA THR A 25 -6.78 8.48 16.06
C THR A 25 -7.00 9.94 15.72
N ILE A 26 -7.84 10.22 14.73
CA ILE A 26 -8.19 11.60 14.40
C ILE A 26 -9.38 12.02 15.26
N SER A 27 -9.13 12.89 16.23
CA SER A 27 -10.19 13.65 16.88
C SER A 27 -10.84 14.56 15.82
N ARG A 28 -12.16 14.45 15.65
CA ARG A 28 -12.97 15.12 14.62
C ARG A 28 -12.75 16.65 14.60
N SER A 29 -11.72 17.15 13.91
CA SER A 29 -11.53 18.56 13.56
C SER A 29 -10.30 18.80 12.66
N LYS A 30 -10.48 18.71 11.34
CA LYS A 30 -9.89 19.55 10.27
C LYS A 30 -10.09 18.82 8.93
N GLU A 31 -10.94 19.38 8.07
CA GLU A 31 -10.98 19.14 6.62
C GLU A 31 -10.77 17.69 6.14
N ILE A 32 -11.56 16.74 6.64
CA ILE A 32 -11.61 15.37 6.10
C ILE A 32 -12.82 15.26 5.19
N VAL A 33 -12.61 14.74 3.98
CA VAL A 33 -13.66 14.45 3.01
C VAL A 33 -14.70 13.52 3.67
N PRO A 34 -15.98 13.91 3.79
CA PRO A 34 -16.99 13.06 4.42
C PRO A 34 -17.34 11.87 3.53
N GLY A 35 -17.07 10.66 4.00
CA GLY A 35 -17.57 9.42 3.39
C GLY A 35 -16.75 8.20 3.83
N SER A 36 -17.43 7.14 4.27
CA SER A 36 -17.00 5.72 4.47
C SER A 36 -15.56 5.40 4.93
N ILE A 37 -14.76 6.35 5.43
CA ILE A 37 -13.40 6.12 5.90
C ILE A 37 -13.46 5.46 7.27
N SER A 38 -12.95 4.23 7.34
CA SER A 38 -13.05 3.42 8.54
C SER A 38 -11.86 3.61 9.45
N GLN A 39 -10.66 3.81 8.90
CA GLN A 39 -9.41 3.88 9.66
C GLN A 39 -8.43 4.87 9.02
N HIS A 40 -7.58 5.52 9.82
CA HIS A 40 -6.58 6.47 9.37
C HIS A 40 -5.17 6.05 9.78
N PHE A 41 -4.21 6.25 8.88
CA PHE A 41 -2.82 5.91 9.09
C PHE A 41 -1.90 7.01 8.58
N LYS A 42 -0.72 7.12 9.19
CA LYS A 42 0.42 7.81 8.58
C LYS A 42 1.30 6.79 7.88
N LEU A 43 1.79 7.17 6.70
CA LEU A 43 2.70 6.37 5.89
C LEU A 43 4.09 7.02 5.91
N ASP A 44 5.13 6.23 6.18
CA ASP A 44 6.48 6.58 5.81
C ASP A 44 6.69 6.29 4.32
N LEU A 45 6.41 7.29 3.49
CA LEU A 45 6.49 7.17 2.03
C LEU A 45 7.93 6.94 1.56
N ASN A 46 8.93 7.48 2.27
CA ASN A 46 10.32 7.32 1.88
C ASN A 46 10.80 5.88 2.13
N LEU A 47 10.40 5.29 3.25
CA LEU A 47 10.64 3.89 3.53
C LEU A 47 9.98 2.99 2.48
N LEU A 48 8.70 3.22 2.18
CA LEU A 48 7.98 2.46 1.14
C LEU A 48 8.70 2.57 -0.21
N LYS A 49 9.03 3.78 -0.66
CA LYS A 49 9.79 4.00 -1.90
C LYS A 49 11.12 3.26 -1.90
N SER A 50 11.83 3.26 -0.78
CA SER A 50 13.11 2.54 -0.66
C SER A 50 12.94 1.03 -0.83
N GLN A 51 11.90 0.43 -0.27
CA GLN A 51 11.61 -1.00 -0.42
C GLN A 51 11.26 -1.35 -1.87
N LEU A 52 10.52 -0.47 -2.54
CA LEU A 52 10.06 -0.69 -3.92
C LEU A 52 11.14 -0.52 -4.99
N LYS A 53 12.32 0.01 -4.65
CA LYS A 53 13.45 0.10 -5.60
C LYS A 53 13.91 -1.25 -6.11
N ASP A 54 13.74 -2.30 -5.31
CA ASP A 54 14.14 -3.67 -5.66
C ASP A 54 13.02 -4.45 -6.36
N ALA A 55 11.85 -3.82 -6.59
CA ALA A 55 10.71 -4.48 -7.22
C ALA A 55 10.99 -4.71 -8.71
N GLN A 56 11.06 -5.98 -9.09
CA GLN A 56 11.28 -6.37 -10.47
C GLN A 56 9.98 -6.26 -11.26
N GLU A 57 10.10 -6.01 -12.56
CA GLU A 57 8.96 -6.09 -13.47
C GLU A 57 8.35 -7.49 -13.46
N THR A 58 7.03 -7.55 -13.62
CA THR A 58 6.29 -8.82 -13.56
C THR A 58 6.79 -9.77 -14.66
N GLY A 59 7.17 -10.99 -14.30
CA GLY A 59 7.68 -11.98 -15.24
C GLY A 59 7.87 -13.37 -14.62
N PRO A 60 8.15 -14.42 -15.41
CA PRO A 60 8.20 -15.81 -14.94
C PRO A 60 9.21 -16.10 -13.81
N VAL A 61 10.27 -15.30 -13.74
CA VAL A 61 11.36 -15.44 -12.75
C VAL A 61 11.52 -14.21 -11.86
N ALA A 62 10.56 -13.29 -11.90
CA ALA A 62 10.61 -12.04 -11.15
C ALA A 62 10.53 -12.31 -9.65
N LYS A 63 11.38 -11.63 -8.88
CA LYS A 63 11.33 -11.70 -7.41
C LYS A 63 10.38 -10.63 -6.87
N PRO A 64 9.42 -11.00 -6.01
CA PRO A 64 8.55 -10.02 -5.38
C PRO A 64 9.28 -9.24 -4.30
N VAL A 65 8.88 -7.98 -4.12
CA VAL A 65 9.10 -7.24 -2.87
C VAL A 65 7.91 -7.46 -1.95
N TYR A 66 8.14 -7.58 -0.65
CA TYR A 66 7.05 -7.73 0.31
C TYR A 66 6.75 -6.40 0.99
N ILE A 67 5.50 -5.94 0.89
CA ILE A 67 5.00 -4.76 1.60
C ILE A 67 3.79 -5.12 2.46
N SER A 68 3.48 -4.30 3.47
CA SER A 68 2.37 -4.54 4.39
C SER A 68 1.37 -3.39 4.37
N LEU A 69 0.14 -3.59 3.90
CA LEU A 69 -0.88 -2.52 3.89
C LEU A 69 -1.91 -2.73 5.00
N PRO A 70 -2.43 -1.66 5.64
CA PRO A 70 -3.54 -1.78 6.56
C PRO A 70 -4.83 -2.06 5.78
N ASN A 71 -5.66 -2.94 6.30
CA ASN A 71 -7.02 -3.16 5.79
C ASN A 71 -8.05 -2.34 6.58
N ILE A 72 -9.31 -2.43 6.16
CA ILE A 72 -10.41 -1.67 6.77
C ILE A 72 -10.65 -2.00 8.25
N LYS A 73 -10.21 -3.18 8.71
CA LYS A 73 -10.27 -3.62 10.11
C LYS A 73 -9.06 -3.15 10.93
N GLY A 74 -8.16 -2.38 10.33
CA GLY A 74 -6.92 -1.91 10.93
C GLY A 74 -5.85 -2.99 11.09
N LYS A 75 -6.00 -4.15 10.45
CA LYS A 75 -4.98 -5.21 10.45
C LYS A 75 -4.02 -5.01 9.29
N MET A 76 -2.74 -5.29 9.53
CA MET A 76 -1.72 -5.29 8.49
C MET A 76 -1.80 -6.58 7.67
N GLU A 77 -1.85 -6.45 6.36
CA GLU A 77 -1.86 -7.55 5.40
C GLU A 77 -0.65 -7.46 4.49
N ARG A 78 0.02 -8.60 4.27
CA ARG A 78 1.25 -8.68 3.47
C ARG A 78 0.94 -8.96 2.01
N PHE A 79 1.62 -8.25 1.13
CA PHE A 79 1.51 -8.41 -0.32
C PHE A 79 2.88 -8.67 -0.94
N ALA A 80 2.94 -9.63 -1.85
CA ALA A 80 4.05 -9.82 -2.76
C ALA A 80 3.80 -8.93 -3.99
N VAL A 81 4.66 -7.93 -4.20
CA VAL A 81 4.47 -6.89 -5.21
C VAL A 81 5.59 -6.88 -6.26
N TYR A 82 5.21 -6.47 -7.46
CA TYR A 82 6.04 -6.38 -8.65
C TYR A 82 5.85 -5.02 -9.30
N SER A 83 6.88 -4.55 -10.00
CA SER A 83 6.76 -3.39 -10.87
C SER A 83 5.88 -3.73 -12.08
N PHE A 84 5.01 -2.80 -12.44
CA PHE A 84 4.13 -2.89 -13.60
C PHE A 84 4.10 -1.53 -14.29
N PRO A 85 5.16 -1.17 -15.04
CA PRO A 85 5.27 0.13 -15.68
C PRO A 85 4.15 0.31 -16.70
N VAL A 86 3.37 1.38 -16.53
CA VAL A 86 2.28 1.77 -17.45
C VAL A 86 2.68 2.91 -18.38
N MET A 87 3.91 3.43 -18.23
CA MET A 87 4.44 4.56 -18.98
C MET A 87 5.89 4.31 -19.37
N VAL A 88 6.40 5.08 -20.33
CA VAL A 88 7.81 4.99 -20.77
C VAL A 88 8.76 5.35 -19.64
N LYS A 89 9.91 4.68 -19.62
CA LYS A 89 10.88 4.74 -18.53
C LYS A 89 11.37 6.17 -18.26
N GLU A 90 11.63 6.95 -19.30
CA GLU A 90 12.14 8.32 -19.14
C GLU A 90 11.15 9.19 -18.36
N LEU A 91 9.85 9.07 -18.64
CA LEU A 91 8.82 9.84 -17.94
C LEU A 91 8.60 9.31 -16.52
N ALA A 92 8.62 7.98 -16.34
CA ALA A 92 8.52 7.39 -15.01
C ALA A 92 9.66 7.89 -14.09
N ASP A 93 10.89 7.92 -14.60
CA ASP A 93 12.06 8.38 -13.86
C ASP A 93 12.00 9.90 -13.61
N GLN A 94 11.66 10.69 -14.63
CA GLN A 94 11.58 12.16 -14.54
C GLN A 94 10.56 12.62 -13.49
N TYR A 95 9.38 11.99 -13.47
CA TYR A 95 8.30 12.34 -12.54
C TYR A 95 8.27 11.45 -11.28
N GLN A 96 9.22 10.52 -11.15
CA GLN A 96 9.31 9.54 -10.07
C GLN A 96 7.98 8.81 -9.83
N LEU A 97 7.37 8.35 -10.92
CA LEU A 97 6.10 7.64 -10.92
C LEU A 97 6.34 6.14 -10.96
N GLY A 98 5.78 5.44 -9.97
CA GLY A 98 5.82 3.99 -9.88
C GLY A 98 4.43 3.40 -9.96
N SER A 99 4.27 2.34 -10.74
CA SER A 99 3.04 1.55 -10.82
C SER A 99 3.36 0.11 -10.48
N TYR A 100 2.55 -0.47 -9.59
CA TYR A 100 2.84 -1.76 -8.99
C TYR A 100 1.59 -2.62 -8.90
N VAL A 101 1.80 -3.92 -9.00
CA VAL A 101 0.77 -4.94 -8.82
C VAL A 101 1.24 -5.96 -7.80
N GLY A 102 0.32 -6.58 -7.09
CA GLY A 102 0.67 -7.62 -6.14
C GLY A 102 -0.47 -8.54 -5.78
N VAL A 103 -0.12 -9.57 -5.04
CA VAL A 103 -1.04 -10.60 -4.53
C VAL A 103 -0.82 -10.73 -3.04
N SER A 104 -1.90 -10.88 -2.27
CA SER A 104 -1.79 -11.11 -0.83
C SER A 104 -1.09 -12.45 -0.57
N VAL A 105 -0.14 -12.43 0.36
CA VAL A 105 0.62 -13.62 0.77
C VAL A 105 -0.29 -14.60 1.51
N ASP A 106 -1.23 -14.07 2.30
CA ASP A 106 -2.13 -14.87 3.12
C ASP A 106 -3.37 -15.34 2.34
N ASN A 107 -3.80 -14.57 1.33
CA ASN A 107 -4.94 -14.92 0.49
C ASN A 107 -4.68 -14.62 -1.00
N PRO A 108 -4.33 -15.62 -1.82
CA PRO A 108 -4.06 -15.45 -3.24
C PRO A 108 -5.24 -14.92 -4.08
N THR A 109 -6.48 -14.93 -3.56
CA THR A 109 -7.64 -14.35 -4.28
C THR A 109 -7.68 -12.82 -4.20
N LYS A 110 -6.83 -12.21 -3.37
CA LYS A 110 -6.75 -10.76 -3.22
C LYS A 110 -5.62 -10.18 -4.05
N PHE A 111 -6.00 -9.21 -4.87
CA PHE A 111 -5.07 -8.49 -5.74
C PHE A 111 -4.89 -7.07 -5.25
N LEU A 112 -3.66 -6.60 -5.29
CA LEU A 112 -3.29 -5.23 -4.98
C LEU A 112 -2.85 -4.53 -6.26
N ARG A 113 -3.34 -3.32 -6.48
CA ARG A 113 -2.81 -2.37 -7.45
C ARG A 113 -2.54 -1.07 -6.74
N PHE A 114 -1.40 -0.45 -6.97
CA PHE A 114 -1.10 0.84 -6.39
C PHE A 114 -0.14 1.65 -7.23
N SER A 115 -0.15 2.95 -6.98
CA SER A 115 0.75 3.91 -7.58
C SER A 115 1.47 4.71 -6.50
N VAL A 116 2.70 5.11 -6.81
CA VAL A 116 3.53 5.94 -5.96
C VAL A 116 4.02 7.11 -6.78
N SER A 117 3.96 8.30 -6.19
CA SER A 117 4.58 9.51 -6.73
C SER A 117 5.52 10.12 -5.65
N PRO A 118 6.27 11.20 -5.93
CA PRO A 118 7.18 11.79 -4.95
C PRO A 118 6.56 11.99 -3.56
N ASN A 119 5.30 12.44 -3.53
CA ASN A 119 4.59 12.89 -2.33
C ASN A 119 3.23 12.19 -2.15
N ASP A 120 2.93 11.13 -2.89
CA ASP A 120 1.61 10.49 -2.84
C ASP A 120 1.70 8.97 -2.96
N PHE A 121 0.71 8.32 -2.38
CA PHE A 121 0.47 6.88 -2.45
C PHE A 121 -1.03 6.64 -2.61
N SER A 122 -1.41 5.86 -3.61
CA SER A 122 -2.80 5.46 -3.80
C SER A 122 -2.85 3.98 -4.12
N SER A 123 -3.72 3.25 -3.42
CA SER A 123 -3.86 1.81 -3.63
C SER A 123 -5.30 1.35 -3.68
N MET A 124 -5.49 0.23 -4.36
CA MET A 124 -6.73 -0.49 -4.53
C MET A 124 -6.48 -1.98 -4.29
N VAL A 125 -7.12 -2.53 -3.25
CA VAL A 125 -7.17 -3.96 -2.98
C VAL A 125 -8.51 -4.50 -3.49
N ILE A 126 -8.43 -5.56 -4.29
CA ILE A 126 -9.56 -6.24 -4.91
C ILE A 126 -9.71 -7.59 -4.25
N ASN A 127 -10.91 -7.88 -3.73
CA ASN A 127 -11.23 -9.15 -3.08
C ASN A 127 -12.63 -9.62 -3.50
N ASN A 128 -12.72 -10.58 -4.43
CA ASN A 128 -13.98 -11.20 -4.87
C ASN A 128 -15.10 -10.18 -5.17
N GLY A 129 -14.79 -9.13 -5.95
CA GLY A 129 -15.74 -8.08 -6.32
C GLY A 129 -15.93 -6.96 -5.28
N THR A 130 -15.31 -7.08 -4.10
CA THR A 130 -15.19 -6.00 -3.12
C THR A 130 -13.90 -5.21 -3.38
N TYR A 131 -13.98 -3.89 -3.21
CA TYR A 131 -12.86 -2.98 -3.43
C TYR A 131 -12.56 -2.18 -2.17
N GLU A 132 -11.31 -2.20 -1.72
CA GLU A 132 -10.77 -1.39 -0.64
C GLU A 132 -9.75 -0.41 -1.22
N PHE A 133 -9.81 0.84 -0.76
CA PHE A 133 -8.96 1.92 -1.23
C PHE A 133 -8.17 2.50 -0.06
N ILE A 134 -6.94 2.94 -0.35
CA ILE A 134 -6.12 3.73 0.57
C ILE A 134 -5.64 4.94 -0.20
N ASP A 135 -6.11 6.12 0.23
CA ASP A 135 -5.78 7.41 -0.39
C ASP A 135 -5.54 8.49 0.66
N ALA A 136 -4.77 9.51 0.28
CA ALA A 136 -4.54 10.69 1.10
C ALA A 136 -5.86 11.40 1.46
N GLN A 137 -5.98 11.83 2.71
CA GLN A 137 -7.16 12.49 3.28
C GLN A 137 -6.94 13.97 3.57
N ASN A 138 -5.72 14.46 3.37
CA ASN A 138 -5.34 15.85 3.57
C ASN A 138 -4.50 16.36 2.39
N SER A 139 -4.46 17.67 2.20
CA SER A 139 -3.66 18.35 1.17
C SER A 139 -2.18 17.99 1.22
N ASP A 140 -1.67 17.78 2.43
CA ASP A 140 -0.24 17.52 2.66
C ASP A 140 0.13 16.04 2.45
N LYS A 141 -0.86 15.19 2.13
CA LYS A 141 -0.68 13.76 1.80
C LYS A 141 0.09 12.95 2.83
N THR A 142 -0.07 13.31 4.10
CA THR A 142 0.56 12.65 5.24
C THR A 142 -0.37 11.66 5.93
N ILE A 143 -1.69 11.85 5.76
CA ILE A 143 -2.73 11.03 6.39
C ILE A 143 -3.44 10.27 5.30
N TYR A 144 -3.53 8.96 5.45
CA TYR A 144 -4.18 8.06 4.51
C TYR A 144 -5.37 7.39 5.19
N GLY A 145 -6.48 7.33 4.46
CA GLY A 145 -7.73 6.73 4.92
C GLY A 145 -7.96 5.41 4.23
N VAL A 146 -8.39 4.39 4.97
CA VAL A 146 -8.79 3.09 4.42
C VAL A 146 -10.30 3.00 4.36
N TYR A 147 -10.85 2.71 3.19
CA TYR A 147 -12.29 2.71 2.96
C TYR A 147 -12.73 1.74 1.86
N HIS A 148 -13.99 1.31 1.92
CA HIS A 148 -14.63 0.64 0.78
C HIS A 148 -15.18 1.68 -0.18
N LYS A 149 -15.11 1.38 -1.47
CA LYS A 149 -15.92 2.11 -2.46
C LYS A 149 -17.35 1.56 -2.43
N SER A 150 -18.20 2.14 -1.59
CA SER A 150 -19.63 1.94 -1.73
C SER A 150 -20.12 2.79 -2.92
N SER A 151 -20.44 2.17 -4.04
CA SER A 151 -21.28 2.82 -5.05
C SER A 151 -22.61 3.16 -4.37
N LYS A 152 -23.07 4.42 -4.46
CA LYS A 152 -24.38 4.80 -3.90
C LYS A 152 -25.53 3.97 -4.47
N ASP A 153 -25.32 3.29 -5.61
CA ASP A 153 -26.32 2.46 -6.30
C ASP A 153 -25.83 1.04 -6.63
N GLY A 154 -24.70 0.58 -6.09
CA GLY A 154 -24.14 -0.75 -6.39
C GLY A 154 -23.69 -0.98 -7.84
N LYS A 155 -23.84 0.01 -8.74
CA LYS A 155 -23.40 -0.08 -10.13
C LYS A 155 -21.96 0.41 -10.27
N ALA A 156 -21.17 -0.31 -11.08
CA ALA A 156 -19.86 0.13 -11.54
C ALA A 156 -19.99 1.43 -12.35
N PHE A 157 -18.93 2.24 -12.40
CA PHE A 157 -18.89 3.43 -13.23
C PHE A 157 -19.16 3.04 -14.69
N VAL A 158 -20.27 3.53 -15.26
CA VAL A 158 -20.62 3.27 -16.65
C VAL A 158 -20.01 4.40 -17.50
N CYS A 159 -19.04 4.04 -18.34
CA CYS A 159 -18.47 4.97 -19.30
C CYS A 159 -19.44 5.15 -20.47
N ASN A 160 -20.19 6.26 -20.49
CA ASN A 160 -21.11 6.63 -21.57
C ASN A 160 -20.42 7.43 -22.70
N THR A 161 -19.14 7.16 -23.00
CA THR A 161 -18.50 7.85 -24.14
C THR A 161 -18.90 7.12 -25.43
N CYS A 162 -19.86 7.71 -26.15
CA CYS A 162 -20.06 7.38 -27.56
C CYS A 162 -18.83 7.86 -28.31
N THR A 163 -17.99 6.94 -28.78
CA THR A 163 -16.93 7.28 -29.74
C THR A 163 -17.60 7.76 -31.03
N SER A 164 -17.57 9.07 -31.26
CA SER A 164 -17.82 9.64 -32.58
C SER A 164 -16.54 9.47 -33.39
N SER A 165 -16.49 8.41 -34.20
CA SER A 165 -15.52 8.30 -35.29
C SER A 165 -15.85 9.39 -36.31
N ASN A 166 -14.89 10.24 -36.62
CA ASN A 166 -14.92 11.17 -37.74
C ASN A 166 -13.72 10.87 -38.63
#